data_AF-A0A8X6KD00-F1
#
_entry.id   AF-A0A8X6KD00-F1
#
_cell.length_a   1.000
_cell.length_b   1.000
_cell.length_c   1.000
_cell.angle_alpha   90.00
_cell.angle_beta   90.00
_cell.angle_gamma   90.00
#
_symmetry.space_group_name_H-M   'P 1'
#
loop_
_entity.id
_entity.type
_entity.pdbx_description
1 polymer ?
#
loop_
_entity_poly.entity_id
_entity_poly.type
_entity_poly.pdbx_seq_one_letter_code
_entity_poly.pdbx_strand_id
1 'polypeptide(L)'
;MKPSKLLRHLNAKHPGVKDKSLEYFERKKREHEGQKKFMRATTSIKENALRASYLVANRIIKAKKPFTIGESCPPLKTFAVNF
;
A
#
# COMPACT_ATOMS: atom_id res chain seq x y z
N MET A 1 -17.90 -9.63 -14.10
CA MET A 1 -17.57 -10.35 -15.35
C MET A 1 -18.81 -11.14 -15.77
N LYS A 2 -19.15 -11.23 -17.08
CA LYS A 2 -20.27 -12.11 -17.51
C LYS A 2 -19.90 -13.60 -17.30
N PRO A 3 -20.83 -14.51 -16.96
CA PRO A 3 -20.52 -15.91 -16.64
C PRO A 3 -19.75 -16.64 -17.75
N SER A 4 -20.15 -16.46 -19.01
CA SER A 4 -19.47 -17.04 -20.17
C SER A 4 -18.01 -16.57 -20.31
N LYS A 5 -17.73 -15.29 -19.99
CA LYS A 5 -16.37 -14.75 -20.01
C LYS A 5 -15.52 -15.27 -18.85
N LEU A 6 -16.14 -15.49 -17.68
CA LEU A 6 -15.47 -16.04 -16.51
C LEU A 6 -15.03 -17.49 -16.75
N LEU A 7 -15.92 -18.33 -17.30
CA LEU A 7 -15.61 -19.72 -17.61
C LEU A 7 -14.43 -19.82 -18.60
N ARG A 8 -14.48 -19.04 -19.69
CA ARG A 8 -13.39 -18.97 -20.67
C ARG A 8 -12.07 -18.50 -20.04
N HIS A 9 -12.13 -17.50 -19.17
CA HIS A 9 -10.96 -16.97 -18.48
C HIS A 9 -10.34 -18.00 -17.54
N LEU A 10 -11.15 -18.72 -16.75
CA LEU A 10 -10.67 -19.80 -15.88
C LEU A 10 -9.99 -20.90 -16.69
N ASN A 11 -10.62 -21.34 -17.79
CA ASN A 11 -10.06 -22.37 -18.66
C ASN A 11 -8.74 -21.94 -19.33
N ALA A 12 -8.62 -20.69 -19.79
CA ALA A 12 -7.47 -20.23 -20.55
C ALA A 12 -6.31 -19.72 -19.68
N LYS A 13 -6.59 -19.08 -18.54
CA LYS A 13 -5.58 -18.41 -17.69
C LYS A 13 -5.32 -19.14 -16.39
N HIS A 14 -6.25 -19.96 -15.93
CA HIS A 14 -6.21 -20.57 -14.62
C HIS A 14 -6.60 -22.06 -14.66
N PRO A 15 -5.98 -22.89 -15.54
CA PRO A 15 -6.38 -24.27 -15.75
C PRO A 15 -6.25 -25.13 -14.48
N GLY A 16 -5.30 -24.82 -13.59
CA GLY A 16 -5.10 -25.55 -12.33
C GLY A 16 -6.13 -25.25 -11.22
N VAL A 17 -7.06 -24.32 -11.44
CA VAL A 17 -8.13 -24.00 -10.47
C VAL A 17 -9.53 -24.04 -11.07
N LYS A 18 -9.68 -24.42 -12.35
CA LYS A 18 -10.96 -24.43 -13.06
C LYS A 18 -11.98 -25.40 -12.45
N ASP A 19 -11.51 -26.53 -11.92
CA ASP A 19 -12.34 -27.61 -11.36
C ASP A 19 -12.47 -27.54 -9.83
N LYS A 20 -12.00 -26.45 -9.20
CA LYS A 20 -12.05 -26.31 -7.74
C LYS A 20 -13.46 -25.95 -7.27
N SER A 21 -13.81 -26.40 -6.06
CA SER A 21 -15.11 -26.17 -5.45
C SER A 21 -15.35 -24.69 -5.14
N LEU A 22 -16.62 -24.32 -4.95
CA LEU A 22 -17.02 -22.96 -4.57
C LEU A 22 -16.37 -22.52 -3.24
N GLU A 23 -16.23 -23.44 -2.28
CA GLU A 23 -15.57 -23.19 -0.99
C GLU A 23 -14.12 -22.72 -1.15
N TYR A 24 -13.38 -23.23 -2.16
CA TYR A 24 -12.03 -22.78 -2.44
C TYR A 24 -12.00 -21.28 -2.77
N PHE A 25 -12.94 -20.83 -3.60
CA PHE A 25 -13.04 -19.43 -4.01
C PHE A 25 -13.51 -18.54 -2.86
N GLU A 26 -14.43 -19.01 -2.01
CA GLU A 26 -14.84 -18.28 -0.81
C GLU A 26 -13.69 -18.12 0.19
N ARG A 27 -12.91 -19.18 0.41
CA ARG A 27 -11.70 -19.10 1.25
C ARG A 27 -10.69 -18.11 0.69
N LYS A 28 -10.42 -18.16 -0.62
CA LYS A 28 -9.51 -17.21 -1.29
C LYS A 28 -10.02 -15.77 -1.22
N LYS A 29 -11.32 -15.55 -1.33
CA LYS A 29 -11.94 -14.23 -1.13
C LYS A 29 -11.67 -13.70 0.28
N ARG A 30 -11.86 -14.53 1.32
CA ARG A 30 -11.56 -14.15 2.72
C ARG A 30 -10.07 -13.80 2.92
N GLU A 31 -9.17 -14.62 2.38
CA GLU A 31 -7.72 -14.36 2.41
C GLU A 31 -7.39 -13.00 1.75
N HIS A 32 -7.94 -12.74 0.55
CA HIS A 32 -7.71 -11.48 -0.17
C HIS A 32 -8.25 -10.25 0.55
N GLU A 33 -9.44 -10.33 1.16
CA GLU A 33 -9.98 -9.21 1.94
C GLU A 33 -9.13 -8.91 3.18
N GLY A 34 -8.56 -9.95 3.83
CA GLY A 34 -7.57 -9.78 4.91
C GLY A 34 -6.31 -9.05 4.43
N GLN A 35 -5.73 -9.48 3.31
CA GLN A 35 -4.57 -8.84 2.69
C GLN A 35 -4.83 -7.39 2.31
N LYS A 36 -6.02 -7.08 1.77
CA LYS A 36 -6.41 -5.72 1.39
C LYS A 36 -6.46 -4.77 2.59
N LYS A 37 -6.93 -5.25 3.75
CA LYS A 37 -6.90 -4.45 5.00
C LYS A 37 -5.46 -4.17 5.45
N PHE A 38 -4.60 -5.18 5.42
CA PHE A 38 -3.19 -5.03 5.74
C PHE A 38 -2.50 -4.01 4.82
N MET A 39 -2.65 -4.16 3.50
CA MET A 39 -2.08 -3.22 2.53
C MET A 39 -2.55 -1.79 2.76
N ARG A 40 -3.85 -1.57 3.04
CA ARG A 40 -4.38 -0.24 3.35
C ARG A 40 -3.76 0.35 4.61
N ALA A 41 -3.59 -0.44 5.66
CA ALA A 41 -2.95 0.01 6.89
C ALA A 41 -1.50 0.43 6.63
N THR A 42 -0.73 -0.37 5.89
CA THR A 42 0.65 -0.04 5.53
C THR A 42 0.75 1.20 4.64
N THR A 43 -0.11 1.34 3.63
CA THR A 43 -0.13 2.53 2.76
C THR A 43 -0.51 3.80 3.52
N SER A 44 -1.46 3.75 4.46
CA SER A 44 -1.86 4.91 5.26
C SER A 44 -0.71 5.43 6.14
N ILE A 45 0.14 4.55 6.68
CA ILE A 45 1.34 4.95 7.43
C ILE A 45 2.27 5.78 6.54
N LYS A 46 2.43 5.40 5.26
CA LYS A 46 3.26 6.14 4.29
C LYS A 46 2.70 7.53 3.99
N GLU A 47 1.39 7.67 3.84
CA GLU A 47 0.74 8.97 3.59
C GLU A 47 0.93 9.95 4.76
N ASN A 48 0.76 9.48 5.99
CA ASN A 48 0.95 10.32 7.19
C ASN A 48 2.40 10.80 7.32
N ALA A 49 3.34 9.91 7.06
CA ALA A 49 4.76 10.20 7.14
C ALA A 49 5.24 11.11 5.98
N LEU A 50 4.68 10.97 4.78
CA LEU A 50 4.89 11.91 3.67
C LEU A 50 4.34 13.30 4.02
N ARG A 51 3.12 13.37 4.56
CA ARG A 51 2.51 14.63 4.99
C ARG A 51 3.33 15.32 6.09
N ALA A 52 3.82 14.57 7.07
CA ALA A 52 4.70 15.09 8.11
C ALA A 52 5.99 15.67 7.52
N SER A 53 6.64 14.94 6.60
CA SER A 53 7.86 15.38 5.92
C SER A 53 7.64 16.69 5.15
N TYR A 54 6.52 16.78 4.41
CA TYR A 54 6.14 18.01 3.70
C TYR A 54 5.91 19.20 4.63
N LEU A 55 5.21 18.99 5.76
CA LEU A 55 4.95 20.06 6.73
C LEU A 55 6.23 20.60 7.36
N VAL A 56 7.22 19.73 7.63
CA VAL A 56 8.51 20.14 8.16
C VAL A 56 9.28 20.95 7.12
N ALA A 57 9.36 20.48 5.88
CA ALA A 57 9.99 21.23 4.78
C ALA A 57 9.35 22.62 4.59
N ASN A 58 8.02 22.69 4.60
CA ASN A 58 7.28 23.95 4.48
C ASN A 58 7.60 24.94 5.62
N ARG A 59 7.76 24.46 6.86
CA ARG A 59 8.15 25.31 8.01
C ARG A 59 9.57 25.86 7.85
N ILE A 60 10.52 25.06 7.36
CA ILE A 60 11.90 25.48 7.11
C ILE A 60 11.93 26.59 6.05
N ILE A 61 11.22 26.39 4.94
CA ILE A 61 11.09 27.39 3.86
C ILE A 61 10.46 28.68 4.38
N LYS A 62 9.35 28.60 5.13
CA LYS A 62 8.69 29.78 5.71
C LYS A 62 9.57 30.54 6.69
N ALA A 63 10.41 29.83 7.45
CA ALA A 63 11.38 30.45 8.35
C ALA A 63 12.61 31.04 7.62
N LYS A 64 12.67 30.95 6.28
CA LYS A 64 13.80 31.34 5.42
C LYS A 64 15.13 30.72 5.90
N LYS A 65 15.04 29.54 6.49
CA LYS A 65 16.19 28.80 7.03
C LYS A 65 16.78 27.88 5.96
N PRO A 66 18.11 27.70 5.92
CA PRO A 66 18.71 26.76 4.99
C PRO A 66 18.28 25.32 5.32
N PHE A 67 18.10 24.51 4.27
CA PHE A 67 17.60 23.14 4.36
C PHE A 67 18.49 22.22 5.23
N THR A 68 19.77 22.59 5.41
CA THR A 68 20.76 21.94 6.28
C THR A 68 20.32 21.82 7.75
N ILE A 69 19.41 22.67 8.23
CA ILE A 69 18.85 22.54 9.59
C ILE A 69 17.95 21.30 9.70
N GLY A 70 17.37 20.84 8.59
CA GLY A 70 16.62 19.58 8.54
C GLY A 70 17.48 18.36 8.88
N GLU A 71 18.76 18.35 8.50
CA GLU A 71 19.69 17.24 8.78
C GLU A 71 20.23 17.24 10.22
N SER A 72 20.22 18.40 10.87
CA SER A 72 20.58 18.56 12.29
C SER A 72 19.44 18.21 13.24
N CYS A 73 18.22 18.06 12.73
CA CYS A 73 17.05 17.71 13.52
C CYS A 73 16.90 16.17 13.54
N PRO A 74 17.13 15.49 14.68
CA PRO A 74 17.07 14.03 14.80
C PRO A 74 15.82 13.36 14.18
N PRO A 75 14.58 13.90 14.30
CA PRO A 75 13.41 13.22 13.76
C PRO A 75 13.38 13.09 12.24
N LEU A 76 14.16 13.86 11.47
CA LEU A 76 14.17 13.74 10.00
C LEU A 76 15.11 12.64 9.50
N LYS A 77 16.21 12.37 10.20
CA LYS A 77 17.14 11.27 9.87
C LYS A 77 16.49 9.90 10.05
N THR A 78 15.66 9.74 11.09
CA THR A 78 14.97 8.47 11.35
C THR A 78 13.85 8.19 10.36
N PHE A 79 13.23 9.22 9.78
CA PHE A 79 12.16 9.04 8.78
C PHE A 79 12.70 8.62 7.42
N ALA A 80 13.89 9.09 7.00
CA ALA A 80 14.48 8.71 5.72
C ALA A 80 15.02 7.26 5.69
N VAL A 81 15.32 6.66 6.85
CA VAL A 81 15.93 5.31 6.96
C VAL A 81 14.89 4.21 7.18
N ASN A 82 13.64 4.54 7.50
CA ASN A 82 12.59 3.57 7.85
C ASN A 82 11.46 3.46 6.80
N PHE A 83 11.75 3.75 5.53
CA PHE A 83 10.85 3.51 4.40
C PHE A 83 11.41 2.53 3.38
#